data_AF-A0A090QL54-F1
#
_entry.id   AF-A0A090QL54-F1
#
_cell.length_a   1.000
_cell.length_b   1.000
_cell.length_c   1.000
_cell.angle_alpha   90.00
_cell.angle_beta   90.00
_cell.angle_gamma   90.00
#
_symmetry.space_group_name_H-M   'P 1'
#
loop_
_entity.id
_entity.type
_entity.pdbx_description
1 polymer ?
#
loop_
_entity_poly.entity_id
_entity_poly.type
_entity_poly.pdbx_seq_one_letter_code
_entity_poly.pdbx_strand_id
1 'polypeptide(L)' 'MNTFMPPEKFESIVSKKQPQQLTMDYKGFKLRNDTGYPNDWYVMSGTRLLKGHADAIKRHIDAALQRSASR' A
#
# COMPACT_ATOMS: atom_id res chain seq x y z
N MET A 1 -36.67 -7.25 22.15
CA MET A 1 -35.39 -7.28 21.42
C MET A 1 -34.97 -5.84 21.19
N ASN A 2 -34.01 -5.32 21.96
CA ASN A 2 -33.56 -3.93 21.82
C ASN A 2 -32.32 -3.87 20.90
N THR A 3 -32.57 -3.51 19.63
CA THR A 3 -31.53 -3.21 18.61
C THR A 3 -31.12 -1.74 18.71
N PHE A 4 -30.72 -1.28 19.90
CA PHE A 4 -30.15 0.06 20.06
C PHE A 4 -28.72 -0.06 20.55
N MET A 5 -27.79 0.19 19.64
CA MET A 5 -26.37 0.26 19.97
C MET A 5 -26.07 1.65 20.53
N PRO A 6 -25.50 1.76 21.74
CA PRO A 6 -25.13 3.05 22.31
C PRO A 6 -23.99 3.72 21.50
N PRO A 7 -23.97 5.05 21.41
CA PRO A 7 -23.03 5.83 20.59
C PRO A 7 -21.55 5.54 20.92
N GLU A 8 -21.26 5.22 22.18
CA GLU A 8 -19.91 4.88 22.67
C GLU A 8 -19.31 3.63 22.00
N LYS A 9 -20.16 2.71 21.52
CA LYS A 9 -19.71 1.51 20.80
C LYS A 9 -19.38 1.77 19.33
N PHE A 10 -19.68 2.95 18.79
CA PHE A 10 -19.25 3.35 17.45
C PHE A 10 -17.79 3.84 17.44
N GLU A 11 -17.36 4.55 18.47
CA GLU A 11 -15.99 5.07 18.63
C GLU A 11 -14.94 3.93 18.62
N SER A 12 -15.28 2.82 19.26
CA SER A 12 -14.42 1.63 19.37
C SER A 12 -14.36 0.80 18.08
N ILE A 13 -15.25 1.04 17.10
CA ILE A 13 -15.19 0.44 15.75
C ILE A 13 -14.22 1.23 14.86
N VAL A 14 -14.17 2.55 14.98
CA VAL A 14 -13.22 3.40 14.23
C VAL A 14 -11.78 3.11 14.64
N SER A 15 -11.56 2.73 15.91
CA SER A 15 -10.24 2.32 16.43
C SER A 15 -9.83 0.89 16.07
N LYS A 16 -10.70 0.07 15.45
CA LYS A 16 -10.31 -1.28 15.01
C LYS A 16 -9.48 -1.17 13.74
N LYS A 17 -8.17 -1.05 13.95
CA LYS A 17 -7.09 -1.32 13.00
C LYS A 17 -7.42 -0.80 11.59
N GLN A 18 -7.10 0.48 11.36
CA GLN A 18 -6.65 0.82 10.01
C GLN A 18 -5.64 -0.26 9.62
N PRO A 19 -5.89 -1.03 8.54
CA PRO A 19 -4.92 -1.99 8.08
C PRO A 19 -3.62 -1.20 7.90
N GLN A 20 -2.56 -1.65 8.55
CA GLN A 20 -1.35 -0.84 8.73
C GLN A 20 -0.90 -0.38 7.35
N GLN A 21 -1.13 0.89 7.03
CA GLN A 21 -0.79 1.45 5.73
C GLN A 21 0.73 1.55 5.70
N LEU A 22 1.37 0.50 5.21
CA LEU A 22 2.81 0.43 5.13
C LEU A 22 3.22 1.24 3.91
N THR A 23 3.88 2.37 4.15
CA THR A 23 4.50 3.17 3.10
C THR A 23 6.00 2.95 3.17
N MET A 24 6.62 2.65 2.03
CA MET A 24 8.06 2.44 1.91
C MET A 24 8.59 3.18 0.68
N ASP A 25 9.60 4.01 0.89
CA ASP A 25 10.32 4.66 -0.19
C ASP A 25 11.41 3.72 -0.73
N TYR A 26 11.41 3.45 -2.03
CA TYR A 26 12.39 2.57 -2.69
C TYR A 26 12.92 3.22 -3.97
N LYS A 27 14.21 3.56 -3.99
CA LYS A 27 14.92 4.14 -5.14
C LYS A 27 14.20 5.33 -5.80
N GLY A 28 13.54 6.16 -4.99
CA GLY A 28 12.76 7.33 -5.45
C GLY A 28 11.28 7.06 -5.73
N PHE A 29 10.82 5.82 -5.61
CA PHE A 29 9.42 5.44 -5.75
C PHE A 29 8.74 5.25 -4.39
N LYS A 30 7.53 5.79 -4.23
CA LYS A 30 6.69 5.57 -3.05
C LYS A 30 5.85 4.32 -3.23
N LEU A 31 6.26 3.24 -2.59
CA LEU A 31 5.44 2.04 -2.48
C LEU A 31 4.51 2.19 -1.29
N ARG A 32 3.26 1.81 -1.48
CA ARG A 32 2.24 1.79 -0.43
C ARG A 32 1.61 0.41 -0.38
N ASN A 33 1.14 0.03 0.79
CA ASN A 33 0.46 -1.21 1.02
C ASN A 33 -0.62 -0.96 2.07
N ASP A 34 -1.86 -0.98 1.60
CA ASP A 34 -3.02 -0.66 2.44
C ASP A 34 -3.53 -1.87 3.22
N THR A 35 -3.14 -3.11 2.91
CA THR A 35 -3.68 -4.31 3.57
C THR A 35 -2.68 -4.99 4.51
N GLY A 36 -1.40 -4.61 4.45
CA GLY A 36 -0.33 -5.21 5.25
C GLY A 36 0.17 -6.56 4.72
N TYR A 37 -0.39 -7.07 3.62
CA TYR A 37 0.05 -8.34 3.00
C TYR A 37 1.21 -8.11 2.03
N PRO A 38 2.20 -9.02 1.94
CA PRO A 38 3.35 -8.87 1.05
C PRO A 38 3.00 -8.81 -0.46
N ASN A 39 1.77 -9.16 -0.84
CA ASN A 39 1.29 -9.20 -2.23
C ASN A 39 0.50 -7.95 -2.66
N ASP A 40 0.21 -7.05 -1.71
CA ASP A 40 -0.68 -5.89 -1.93
C ASP A 40 0.08 -4.56 -2.03
N TRP A 41 1.39 -4.63 -2.29
CA TRP A 41 2.15 -3.41 -2.53
C TRP A 41 1.71 -2.79 -3.86
N TYR A 42 1.72 -1.47 -3.92
CA TYR A 42 1.51 -0.73 -5.14
C TYR A 42 2.40 0.49 -5.22
N VAL A 43 2.71 0.89 -6.44
CA VAL A 43 3.51 2.07 -6.75
C VAL A 43 2.84 2.85 -7.88
N MET A 44 2.87 4.17 -7.78
CA MET A 44 2.49 5.04 -8.89
C MET A 44 3.71 5.31 -9.76
N SER A 45 3.65 4.87 -11.01
CA SER A 45 4.64 5.16 -12.04
C SER A 45 3.98 6.05 -13.11
N GLY A 46 4.06 7.36 -12.91
CA GLY A 46 3.37 8.35 -13.73
C GLY A 46 1.85 8.20 -13.66
N THR A 47 1.22 7.88 -14.79
CA THR A 47 -0.24 7.67 -14.90
C THR A 47 -0.70 6.24 -14.62
N ARG A 48 0.23 5.33 -14.31
CA ARG A 48 -0.07 3.90 -14.13
C ARG A 48 0.16 3.50 -12.68
N LEU A 49 -0.84 2.84 -12.10
CA LEU A 49 -0.73 2.16 -10.82
C LEU A 49 -0.26 0.73 -11.06
N LEU A 50 0.88 0.35 -10.49
CA LEU A 50 1.39 -1.01 -10.58
C LEU A 50 1.25 -1.65 -9.21
N LYS A 51 0.44 -2.70 -9.12
CA LYS A 51 0.14 -3.44 -7.88
C LYS A 51 0.69 -4.86 -7.97
N GLY A 52 1.26 -5.38 -6.89
CA GLY A 52 1.72 -6.76 -6.80
C GLY A 52 2.63 -7.02 -5.60
N HIS A 53 3.41 -8.11 -5.71
CA HIS A 53 4.37 -8.49 -4.69
C HIS A 53 5.47 -7.44 -4.52
N ALA A 54 5.91 -7.19 -3.27
CA ALA A 54 6.96 -6.21 -2.98
C ALA A 54 8.22 -6.46 -3.84
N ASP A 55 8.68 -7.71 -3.92
CA ASP A 55 9.82 -8.12 -4.76
C ASP A 55 9.62 -7.91 -6.26
N ALA A 56 8.41 -8.14 -6.78
CA ALA A 56 8.10 -7.91 -8.18
C ALA A 56 8.17 -6.40 -8.51
N ILE A 57 7.63 -5.56 -7.62
CA ILE A 57 7.70 -4.10 -7.77
C ILE A 57 9.15 -3.62 -7.69
N LYS A 58 9.93 -4.11 -6.72
CA LYS A 58 11.37 -3.80 -6.60
C LYS A 58 12.13 -4.14 -7.87
N ARG A 59 11.93 -5.35 -8.42
CA ARG A 59 12.54 -5.79 -9.69
C ARG A 59 12.13 -4.93 -10.88
N HIS A 60 10.86 -4.55 -10.96
CA HIS A 60 10.37 -3.69 -12.04
C HIS A 60 11.00 -2.30 -11.98
N ILE A 61 11.09 -1.71 -10.78
CA ILE A 61 11.76 -0.43 -10.55
C ILE A 61 13.24 -0.52 -10.93
N ASP A 62 13.93 -1.59 -10.52
CA ASP A 62 15.34 -1.81 -10.84
C ASP A 62 15.59 -1.90 -12.36
N ALA A 63 14.79 -2.69 -13.06
CA ALA A 63 14.86 -2.81 -14.52
C ALA A 63 14.53 -1.48 -15.22
N ALA A 64 13.56 -0.71 -14.72
CA ALA A 64 13.20 0.59 -15.24
C ALA A 64 14.34 1.61 -15.06
N LEU A 65 14.96 1.65 -13.87
CA LEU A 65 16.13 2.48 -13.58
C LEU A 65 17.31 2.12 -14.47
N GLN A 66 17.64 0.83 -14.60
CA GLN A 66 18.73 0.38 -15.46
C GLN A 66 18.49 0.77 -16.92
N ARG A 67 17.26 0.60 -17.42
CA ARG A 67 16.89 1.02 -18.79
C ARG A 67 16.99 2.53 -18.98
N SER A 68 16.64 3.33 -17.96
CA SER A 68 16.75 4.79 -18.03
C SER A 68 18.19 5.30 -17.96
N ALA A 69 19.07 4.62 -17.22
CA ALA A 69 20.48 4.99 -17.07
C ALA A 69 21.35 4.62 -18.29
N SER A 70 20.83 3.78 -19.19
CA SER A 70 21.53 3.33 -20.40
C SER A 70 21.35 4.26 -21.59
N ARG A 71 20.84 5.48 -21.38
CA ARG A 71 20.40 6.42 -22.41
C ARG A 71 21.01 7.79 -22.19
#